data_AF-A0A3Q1EHY4-F1
#
_entry.id   AF-A0A3Q1EHY4-F1
#
_cell.length_a   1.000
_cell.length_b   1.000
_cell.length_c   1.000
_cell.angle_alpha   90.00
_cell.angle_beta   90.00
_cell.angle_gamma   90.00
#
_symmetry.space_group_name_H-M   'P 1'
#
loop_
_entity.id
_entity.type
_entity.pdbx_description
1 polymer ?
#
loop_
_entity_poly.entity_id
_entity_poly.type
_entity_poly.pdbx_seq_one_letter_code
_entity_poly.pdbx_strand_id
1 'polypeptide(L)'
;MEHFIRTVFWIFTLSGFLQAAPRPAKSDFRINLMRESVKCLPDSKFYTPENVLDKCITTAVDCVMKELNGTAKVECDGPKDYINLALSAFSLLRKERQDKGYGLTNSTDCVCEKWRQTNFSEFLNKTSDLIDKINSK
;
A
#
# COMPACT_ATOMS: atom_id res chain seq x y z
N MET A 1 -4.37 47.62 -23.28
CA MET A 1 -3.89 46.22 -23.24
C MET A 1 -3.24 45.82 -21.92
N GLU A 2 -3.02 46.73 -20.97
CA GLU A 2 -2.35 46.40 -19.69
C GLU A 2 -3.27 45.74 -18.65
N HIS A 3 -4.58 46.03 -18.68
CA HIS A 3 -5.55 45.41 -17.78
C HIS A 3 -5.82 43.92 -18.11
N PHE A 4 -5.78 43.53 -19.39
CA PHE A 4 -6.00 42.14 -19.80
C PHE A 4 -4.83 41.23 -19.41
N ILE A 5 -3.60 41.72 -19.54
CA ILE A 5 -2.38 40.98 -19.18
C ILE A 5 -2.32 40.72 -17.67
N ARG A 6 -2.78 41.67 -16.85
CA ARG A 6 -2.79 41.54 -15.39
C ARG A 6 -3.79 40.48 -14.92
N THR A 7 -4.97 40.36 -15.55
CA THR A 7 -6.00 39.39 -15.16
C THR A 7 -5.62 37.95 -15.54
N VAL A 8 -4.94 37.74 -16.68
CA VAL A 8 -4.47 36.40 -17.08
C VAL A 8 -3.37 35.88 -16.15
N PHE A 9 -2.53 36.77 -15.61
CA PHE A 9 -1.51 36.43 -14.61
C PHE A 9 -2.11 35.90 -13.30
N TRP A 10 -3.28 36.37 -12.88
CA TRP A 10 -3.97 35.85 -11.69
C TRP A 10 -4.60 34.47 -11.92
N ILE A 11 -5.08 34.18 -13.13
CA ILE A 11 -5.67 32.88 -13.47
C ILE A 11 -4.57 31.79 -13.56
N PHE A 12 -3.40 32.11 -14.11
CA PHE A 12 -2.27 31.15 -14.20
C PHE A 12 -1.57 30.86 -12.87
N THR A 13 -1.63 31.78 -11.91
CA THR A 13 -0.99 31.59 -10.58
C THR A 13 -1.90 30.85 -9.59
N LEU A 14 -3.22 30.93 -9.74
CA LEU A 14 -4.19 30.18 -8.91
C LEU A 14 -4.50 28.77 -9.43
N SER A 15 -4.16 28.47 -10.68
CA SER A 15 -4.26 27.12 -11.26
C SER A 15 -2.98 26.31 -11.10
N GLY A 16 -2.08 26.72 -10.20
CA GLY A 16 -1.06 25.87 -9.58
C GLY A 16 -1.73 24.90 -8.61
N PHE A 17 -2.52 24.00 -9.17
CA PHE A 17 -3.22 22.91 -8.51
C PHE A 17 -2.32 22.25 -7.45
N LEU A 18 -2.67 22.46 -6.18
CA LEU A 18 -2.45 21.51 -5.09
C LEU A 18 -3.27 20.24 -5.37
N GLN A 19 -2.98 19.54 -6.46
CA GLN A 19 -3.41 18.17 -6.64
C GLN A 19 -2.50 17.30 -5.77
N ALA A 20 -2.81 17.23 -4.48
CA ALA A 20 -2.32 16.13 -3.67
C ALA A 20 -2.81 14.85 -4.36
N ALA A 21 -1.88 13.97 -4.76
CA ALA A 21 -2.25 12.67 -5.28
C ALA A 21 -3.21 11.99 -4.28
N PRO A 22 -4.36 11.46 -4.73
CA PRO A 22 -5.33 10.87 -3.82
C PRO A 22 -4.69 9.71 -3.06
N ARG A 23 -4.57 9.86 -1.73
CA ARG A 23 -4.19 8.79 -0.80
C ARG A 23 -5.32 7.75 -0.76
N PRO A 24 -5.05 6.45 -0.91
CA PRO A 24 -6.07 5.43 -0.71
C PRO A 24 -6.58 5.45 0.73
N ALA A 25 -7.90 5.39 0.90
CA ALA A 25 -8.52 5.27 2.21
C ALA A 25 -8.32 3.86 2.78
N LYS A 26 -8.42 3.70 4.11
CA LYS A 26 -8.27 2.38 4.76
C LYS A 26 -9.24 1.33 4.20
N SER A 27 -10.44 1.76 3.79
CA SER A 27 -11.44 0.91 3.13
C SER A 27 -11.00 0.34 1.78
N ASP A 28 -10.12 1.03 1.06
CA ASP A 28 -9.71 0.65 -0.30
C ASP A 28 -8.83 -0.59 -0.31
N PHE A 29 -8.16 -0.88 0.80
CA PHE A 29 -7.34 -2.08 0.99
C PHE A 29 -8.15 -3.35 1.22
N ARG A 30 -9.49 -3.25 1.43
CA ARG A 30 -10.42 -4.38 1.57
C ARG A 30 -10.01 -5.44 2.62
N ILE A 31 -9.20 -5.08 3.61
CA ILE A 31 -8.67 -6.02 4.63
C ILE A 31 -9.79 -6.79 5.34
N ASN A 32 -10.86 -6.10 5.75
CA ASN A 32 -11.99 -6.73 6.43
C ASN A 32 -12.74 -7.71 5.51
N LEU A 33 -12.97 -7.35 4.25
CA LEU A 33 -13.63 -8.24 3.29
C LEU A 33 -12.78 -9.47 2.98
N MET A 34 -11.45 -9.31 2.86
CA MET A 34 -10.54 -10.43 2.71
C MET A 34 -10.58 -11.36 3.93
N ARG A 35 -10.61 -10.81 5.14
CA ARG A 35 -10.71 -11.61 6.38
C ARG A 35 -11.98 -12.46 6.42
N GLU A 36 -13.10 -11.94 5.92
CA GLU A 36 -14.40 -12.64 5.95
C GLU A 36 -14.57 -13.66 4.81
N SER A 37 -14.04 -13.35 3.63
CA SER A 37 -14.41 -14.07 2.39
C SER A 37 -13.27 -14.84 1.72
N VAL A 38 -12.00 -14.55 2.06
CA VAL A 38 -10.85 -15.26 1.47
C VAL A 38 -10.43 -16.39 2.41
N LYS A 39 -10.40 -17.60 1.87
CA LYS A 39 -10.00 -18.83 2.57
C LYS A 39 -8.75 -19.38 1.91
N CYS A 40 -7.70 -19.56 2.69
CA CYS A 40 -6.45 -20.13 2.21
C CYS A 40 -6.32 -21.59 2.63
N LEU A 41 -5.41 -22.31 1.97
CA LEU A 41 -4.99 -23.62 2.42
C LEU A 41 -4.46 -23.55 3.86
N PRO A 42 -4.64 -24.61 4.68
CA PRO A 42 -4.27 -24.57 6.11
C PRO A 42 -2.78 -24.33 6.38
N ASP A 43 -1.94 -24.71 5.43
CA ASP A 43 -0.48 -24.64 5.48
C ASP A 43 0.09 -23.40 4.76
N SER A 44 -0.77 -22.53 4.21
CA SER A 44 -0.36 -21.29 3.58
C SER A 44 0.37 -20.36 4.54
N LYS A 45 1.54 -19.89 4.10
CA LYS A 45 2.46 -19.08 4.90
C LYS A 45 2.84 -17.81 4.15
N PHE A 46 2.68 -16.68 4.82
CA PHE A 46 2.91 -15.36 4.26
C PHE A 46 3.99 -14.63 5.03
N TYR A 47 5.02 -14.14 4.34
CA TYR A 47 5.99 -13.23 4.97
C TYR A 47 5.27 -11.99 5.47
N THR A 48 5.33 -11.75 6.79
CA THR A 48 4.42 -10.82 7.45
C THR A 48 5.19 -9.66 8.06
N PRO A 49 5.17 -8.47 7.43
CA PRO A 49 5.88 -7.32 7.96
C PRO A 49 5.39 -6.94 9.37
N GLU A 50 6.30 -7.04 10.33
CA GLU A 50 6.06 -6.67 11.72
C GLU A 50 7.21 -5.81 12.24
N ASN A 51 6.93 -4.94 13.22
CA ASN A 51 7.90 -4.02 13.82
C ASN A 51 8.72 -3.24 12.77
N VAL A 52 8.05 -2.84 11.67
CA VAL A 52 8.69 -2.28 10.48
C VAL A 52 9.39 -0.95 10.82
N LEU A 53 10.69 -0.89 10.58
CA LEU A 53 11.47 0.35 10.69
C LEU A 53 11.02 1.36 9.63
N ASP A 54 11.13 2.65 9.93
CA ASP A 54 10.66 3.71 9.02
C ASP A 54 11.34 3.65 7.65
N LYS A 55 12.64 3.33 7.62
CA LYS A 55 13.41 3.12 6.38
C LYS A 55 12.93 1.93 5.54
N CYS A 56 12.19 0.99 6.15
CA CYS A 56 11.71 -0.24 5.50
C CYS A 56 10.25 -0.18 5.07
N ILE A 57 9.49 0.89 5.38
CA ILE A 57 8.03 0.91 5.16
C ILE A 57 7.67 0.68 3.69
N THR A 58 8.36 1.32 2.74
CA THR A 58 8.06 1.14 1.31
C THR A 58 8.35 -0.30 0.86
N THR A 59 9.43 -0.91 1.37
CA THR A 59 9.71 -2.33 1.09
C THR A 59 8.73 -3.27 1.79
N ALA A 60 8.23 -2.93 2.99
CA ALA A 60 7.19 -3.70 3.65
C ALA A 60 5.87 -3.68 2.87
N VAL A 61 5.50 -2.52 2.30
CA VAL A 61 4.34 -2.42 1.39
C VAL A 61 4.55 -3.29 0.15
N ASP A 62 5.74 -3.24 -0.45
CA ASP A 62 6.09 -4.11 -1.59
C ASP A 62 6.00 -5.60 -1.23
N CYS A 63 6.38 -5.94 0.01
CA CYS A 63 6.28 -7.30 0.52
C CYS A 63 4.84 -7.79 0.59
N VAL A 64 3.95 -6.98 1.18
CA VAL A 64 2.51 -7.28 1.22
C VAL A 64 1.97 -7.49 -0.19
N MET A 65 2.36 -6.64 -1.16
CA MET A 65 1.95 -6.79 -2.56
C MET A 65 2.44 -8.11 -3.17
N LYS A 66 3.69 -8.52 -2.90
CA LYS A 66 4.25 -9.79 -3.38
C LYS A 66 3.50 -10.99 -2.81
N GLU A 67 3.24 -11.00 -1.50
CA GLU A 67 2.49 -12.07 -0.84
C GLU A 67 1.05 -12.18 -1.36
N LEU A 68 0.37 -11.04 -1.55
CA LEU A 68 -0.98 -11.00 -2.09
C LEU A 68 -1.03 -11.41 -3.57
N ASN A 69 -0.05 -11.01 -4.38
CA ASN A 69 -0.02 -11.32 -5.81
C ASN A 69 0.61 -12.68 -6.14
N GLY A 70 1.33 -13.28 -5.19
CA GLY A 70 1.94 -14.60 -5.27
C GLY A 70 1.14 -15.61 -4.48
N THR A 71 1.59 -15.88 -3.25
CA THR A 71 1.03 -16.87 -2.32
C THR A 71 -0.50 -16.83 -2.27
N ALA A 72 -1.10 -15.65 -2.05
CA ALA A 72 -2.54 -15.56 -1.87
C ALA A 72 -3.34 -15.85 -3.15
N LYS A 73 -2.79 -15.56 -4.34
CA LYS A 73 -3.45 -15.88 -5.62
C LYS A 73 -3.39 -17.36 -5.97
N VAL A 74 -2.40 -18.07 -5.44
CA VAL A 74 -2.18 -19.50 -5.72
C VAL A 74 -2.88 -20.37 -4.68
N GLU A 75 -2.80 -19.98 -3.41
CA GLU A 75 -3.17 -20.84 -2.30
C GLU A 75 -4.46 -20.39 -1.59
N CYS A 76 -5.10 -19.30 -2.03
CA CYS A 76 -6.36 -18.85 -1.45
C CYS A 76 -7.49 -18.78 -2.47
N ASP A 77 -8.66 -19.22 -2.03
CA ASP A 77 -9.94 -19.12 -2.72
C ASP A 77 -10.77 -17.99 -2.13
N GLY A 78 -11.48 -17.27 -2.99
CA GLY A 78 -12.38 -16.20 -2.59
C GLY A 78 -12.75 -15.30 -3.76
N PRO A 79 -13.57 -14.26 -3.52
CA PRO A 79 -13.88 -13.28 -4.55
C PRO A 79 -12.58 -12.65 -5.08
N LYS A 80 -12.24 -12.96 -6.34
CA LYS A 80 -10.98 -12.56 -6.99
C LYS A 80 -10.76 -11.04 -6.96
N ASP A 81 -11.85 -10.27 -6.87
CA ASP A 81 -11.79 -8.82 -6.87
C ASP A 81 -11.20 -8.24 -5.59
N TYR A 82 -11.35 -8.88 -4.41
CA TYR A 82 -10.87 -8.27 -3.16
C TYR A 82 -9.34 -8.17 -3.12
N ILE A 83 -8.64 -9.24 -3.50
CA ILE A 83 -7.18 -9.22 -3.60
C ILE A 83 -6.72 -8.24 -4.67
N ASN A 84 -7.37 -8.21 -5.84
CA ASN A 84 -7.00 -7.29 -6.93
C ASN A 84 -7.24 -5.81 -6.58
N LEU A 85 -8.34 -5.50 -5.88
CA LEU A 85 -8.63 -4.16 -5.36
C LEU A 85 -7.60 -3.75 -4.29
N ALA A 86 -7.27 -4.66 -3.37
CA ALA A 86 -6.23 -4.41 -2.38
C ALA A 86 -4.86 -4.14 -3.03
N LEU A 87 -4.48 -4.94 -4.04
CA LEU A 87 -3.25 -4.75 -4.81
C LEU A 87 -3.22 -3.38 -5.51
N SER A 88 -4.37 -2.92 -6.03
CA SER A 88 -4.49 -1.60 -6.66
C SER A 88 -4.28 -0.48 -5.63
N ALA A 89 -4.87 -0.59 -4.45
CA ALA A 89 -4.68 0.37 -3.36
C ALA A 89 -3.22 0.40 -2.87
N PHE A 90 -2.58 -0.76 -2.68
CA PHE A 90 -1.16 -0.83 -2.32
C PHE A 90 -0.25 -0.28 -3.42
N SER A 91 -0.57 -0.51 -4.69
CA SER A 91 0.21 0.06 -5.81
C SER A 91 0.17 1.59 -5.80
N LEU A 92 -1.00 2.19 -5.56
CA LEU A 92 -1.15 3.64 -5.42
C LEU A 92 -0.37 4.15 -4.21
N LEU A 93 -0.50 3.49 -3.05
CA LEU A 93 0.23 3.86 -1.84
C LEU A 93 1.74 3.78 -2.04
N ARG A 94 2.25 2.72 -2.66
CA ARG A 94 3.67 2.54 -2.95
C ARG A 94 4.18 3.66 -3.87
N LYS A 95 3.43 3.97 -4.94
CA LYS A 95 3.80 5.04 -5.88
C LYS A 95 3.87 6.40 -5.17
N GLU A 96 2.85 6.75 -4.39
CA GLU A 96 2.82 8.02 -3.65
C GLU A 96 4.01 8.14 -2.68
N ARG A 97 4.37 7.04 -2.00
CA ARG A 97 5.54 7.01 -1.13
C ARG A 97 6.83 7.23 -1.91
N GLN A 98 6.99 6.61 -3.07
CA GLN A 98 8.13 6.79 -3.95
C GLN A 98 8.23 8.23 -4.47
N ASP A 99 7.09 8.83 -4.87
CA ASP A 99 7.02 10.23 -5.33
C ASP A 99 7.43 11.22 -4.21
N LYS A 100 7.25 10.83 -2.94
CA LYS A 100 7.70 11.58 -1.75
C LYS A 100 9.15 11.31 -1.34
N GLY A 101 9.91 10.56 -2.14
CA GLY A 101 11.30 10.21 -1.86
C GLY A 101 11.50 9.00 -0.94
N TYR A 102 10.42 8.34 -0.51
CA TYR A 102 10.49 7.09 0.25
C TYR A 102 10.57 5.89 -0.70
N GLY A 103 11.72 5.73 -1.34
CA GLY A 103 11.99 4.64 -2.29
C GLY A 103 12.01 3.24 -1.67
N LEU A 104 12.10 2.23 -2.53
CA LEU A 104 12.50 0.89 -2.11
C LEU A 104 13.93 0.95 -1.59
N THR A 105 14.21 0.15 -0.56
CA THR A 105 15.57 0.01 -0.04
C THR A 105 16.08 -1.40 -0.27
N ASN A 106 17.34 -1.50 -0.71
CA ASN A 106 18.08 -2.76 -0.83
C ASN A 106 18.84 -3.11 0.45
N SER A 107 18.56 -2.40 1.55
CA SER A 107 19.14 -2.74 2.84
C SER A 107 18.77 -4.16 3.23
N THR A 108 19.76 -4.93 3.66
CA THR A 108 19.58 -6.28 4.23
C THR A 108 18.67 -6.30 5.45
N ASP A 109 18.38 -5.14 6.05
CA ASP A 109 17.44 -5.00 7.16
C ASP A 109 15.98 -5.02 6.73
N CYS A 110 15.68 -4.82 5.45
CA CYS A 110 14.33 -4.59 4.94
C CYS A 110 13.91 -5.62 3.89
N VAL A 111 14.44 -6.85 3.95
CA VAL A 111 14.06 -7.92 3.00
C VAL A 111 12.84 -8.70 3.51
N CYS A 112 11.98 -9.12 2.58
CA CYS A 112 10.73 -9.82 2.88
C CYS A 112 10.93 -11.02 3.78
N GLU A 113 11.92 -11.83 3.42
CA GLU A 113 12.24 -13.11 4.00
C GLU A 113 12.80 -13.00 5.42
N LYS A 114 13.13 -11.77 5.86
CA LYS A 114 13.54 -11.51 7.25
C LYS A 114 12.36 -11.48 8.20
N TRP A 115 11.16 -11.19 7.70
CA TRP A 115 9.96 -11.19 8.52
C TRP A 115 9.46 -12.62 8.72
N ARG A 116 8.86 -12.84 9.88
CA ARG A 116 8.21 -14.11 10.24
C ARG A 116 7.13 -14.46 9.21
N GLN A 117 7.06 -15.73 8.86
CA GLN A 117 5.92 -16.28 8.13
C GLN A 117 4.74 -16.52 9.09
N THR A 118 3.55 -16.09 8.70
CA THR A 118 2.32 -16.28 9.47
C THR A 118 1.19 -16.82 8.59
N ASN A 119 0.08 -17.21 9.23
CA ASN A 119 -1.14 -17.56 8.50
C ASN A 119 -1.80 -16.29 7.93
N PHE A 120 -2.74 -16.48 7.00
CA PHE A 120 -3.38 -15.36 6.30
C PHE A 120 -4.09 -14.35 7.22
N SER A 121 -4.73 -14.81 8.30
CA SER A 121 -5.44 -13.92 9.23
C SER A 121 -4.48 -13.00 9.98
N GLU A 122 -3.38 -13.56 10.49
CA GLU A 122 -2.33 -12.79 11.17
C GLU A 122 -1.62 -11.84 10.19
N PHE A 123 -1.35 -12.30 8.96
CA PHE A 123 -0.83 -11.47 7.88
C PHE A 123 -1.71 -10.25 7.60
N LEU A 124 -3.03 -10.43 7.49
CA LEU A 124 -3.97 -9.32 7.29
C LEU A 124 -4.02 -8.35 8.47
N ASN A 125 -3.90 -8.83 9.70
CA ASN A 125 -3.86 -7.98 10.89
C ASN A 125 -2.62 -7.09 10.88
N LYS A 126 -1.44 -7.67 10.65
CA LYS A 126 -0.18 -6.91 10.56
C LYS A 126 -0.15 -5.96 9.36
N THR A 127 -0.80 -6.35 8.27
CA THR A 127 -1.01 -5.47 7.12
C THR A 127 -1.87 -4.25 7.49
N SER A 128 -2.94 -4.43 8.27
CA SER A 128 -3.73 -3.31 8.80
C SER A 128 -2.89 -2.41 9.70
N ASP A 129 -2.09 -2.99 10.60
CA ASP A 129 -1.20 -2.22 11.49
C ASP A 129 -0.19 -1.38 10.68
N LEU A 130 0.34 -1.93 9.59
CA LEU A 130 1.23 -1.22 8.67
C LEU A 130 0.51 -0.04 8.00
N ILE A 131 -0.73 -0.22 7.54
CA ILE A 131 -1.54 0.86 6.96
C ILE A 131 -1.76 1.98 7.99
N ASP A 132 -2.11 1.62 9.24
CA ASP A 132 -2.32 2.59 10.32
C ASP A 132 -1.02 3.35 10.67
N LYS A 133 0.12 2.66 10.65
CA LYS A 133 1.45 3.28 10.81
C LYS A 133 1.77 4.27 9.67
N ILE A 134 1.34 3.99 8.45
CA ILE A 134 1.55 4.89 7.31
C ILE A 134 0.64 6.12 7.41
N ASN A 135 -0.61 5.93 7.84
CA ASN A 135 -1.59 7.01 7.96
C ASN A 135 -1.30 7.97 9.14
N SER A 136 -0.57 7.52 10.15
CA SER A 136 -0.12 8.37 11.26
C SER A 136 1.12 9.21 10.94
N LYS A 137 1.65 9.13 9.71
CA LYS A 137 2.79 9.92 9.20
C LYS A 137 2.38 10.92 8.10
#